data_AF-A0A928YHP8-F1
#
_entry.id   AF-A0A928YHP8-F1
#
_cell.length_a   1.000
_cell.length_b   1.000
_cell.length_c   1.000
_cell.angle_alpha   90.00
_cell.angle_beta   90.00
_cell.angle_gamma   90.00
#
_symmetry.space_group_name_H-M   'P 1'
#
loop_
_entity.id
_entity.type
_entity.pdbx_description
1 polymer ?
#
loop_
_entity_poly.entity_id
_entity_poly.type
_entity_poly.pdbx_seq_one_letter_code
_entity_poly.pdbx_strand_id
1 'polypeptide(L)'
;MEKTNKLSNHQKYASRLGGSTILGLNNIAGLSPELLPRATMFAQYSDQASSMSAMQNLHMMKMMGRVPMTGNPMMQMQLEYSAFNQFKQEALKALKQQEITQMNEVEKEIQLELNSLEQKLKIKEKQLESYKGLADKQTEQMAPTFGLR
;
A
#
# COMPACT_ATOMS: atom_id res chain seq x y z
N MET A 1 -1.89 6.68 -17.61
CA MET A 1 -1.16 7.53 -16.64
C MET A 1 -1.76 7.47 -15.24
N GLU A 2 -3.08 7.61 -15.05
CA GLU A 2 -3.70 7.61 -13.71
C GLU A 2 -3.44 6.33 -12.89
N LYS A 3 -3.56 5.13 -13.49
CA LYS A 3 -3.31 3.85 -12.80
C LYS A 3 -1.85 3.64 -12.41
N THR A 4 -0.91 4.08 -13.24
CA THR A 4 0.53 4.07 -12.95
C THR A 4 0.87 4.99 -11.77
N ASN A 5 0.23 6.17 -11.71
CA ASN A 5 0.37 7.09 -10.57
C ASN A 5 -0.22 6.49 -9.29
N LYS A 6 -1.40 5.84 -9.38
CA LYS A 6 -2.00 5.11 -8.25
C LYS A 6 -1.08 4.01 -7.72
N LEU A 7 -0.49 3.19 -8.60
CA LEU A 7 0.47 2.15 -8.21
C LEU A 7 1.67 2.74 -7.45
N SER A 8 2.30 3.77 -8.01
CA SER A 8 3.44 4.45 -7.37
C SER A 8 3.07 5.04 -6.00
N ASN A 9 1.86 5.60 -5.86
CA ASN A 9 1.39 6.16 -4.60
C ASN A 9 1.20 5.09 -3.53
N HIS A 10 0.64 3.91 -3.87
CA HIS A 10 0.47 2.80 -2.94
C HIS A 10 1.83 2.24 -2.49
N GLN A 11 2.79 2.10 -3.40
CA GLN A 11 4.16 1.67 -3.08
C GLN A 11 4.88 2.62 -2.13
N LYS A 12 4.71 3.94 -2.33
CA LYS A 12 5.26 4.96 -1.44
C LYS A 12 4.63 4.88 -0.04
N TYR A 13 3.34 4.62 0.04
CA TYR A 13 2.64 4.45 1.33
C TYR A 13 3.10 3.19 2.07
N ALA A 14 3.14 2.04 1.40
CA ALA A 14 3.64 0.78 1.97
C ALA A 14 5.09 0.92 2.46
N SER A 15 5.95 1.59 1.68
CA SER A 15 7.34 1.84 2.06
C SER A 15 7.46 2.72 3.33
N ARG A 16 6.59 3.74 3.46
CA ARG A 16 6.56 4.61 4.64
C ARG A 16 6.06 3.88 5.89
N LEU A 17 5.17 2.91 5.74
CA LEU A 17 4.72 2.03 6.83
C LEU A 17 5.83 1.09 7.32
N GLY A 18 6.67 0.58 6.42
CA GLY A 18 7.76 -0.34 6.75
C GLY A 18 8.99 0.31 7.40
N GLY A 19 9.22 1.62 7.17
CA GLY A 19 10.44 2.31 7.60
C GLY A 19 10.40 3.01 8.96
N SER A 20 9.23 3.31 9.53
CA SER A 20 9.15 4.02 10.82
C SER A 20 8.47 3.21 11.91
N THR A 21 8.97 3.34 13.15
CA THR A 21 8.37 2.73 14.34
C THR A 21 7.05 3.41 14.73
N ILE A 22 6.86 4.69 14.36
CA ILE A 22 5.67 5.49 14.69
C ILE A 22 5.20 6.21 13.43
N LEU A 23 3.92 6.05 13.06
CA LEU A 23 3.29 6.86 12.02
C LEU A 23 2.96 8.24 12.58
N GLY A 24 3.96 9.11 12.63
CA GLY A 24 3.74 10.52 12.94
C GLY A 24 3.17 11.27 11.75
N LEU A 25 2.52 12.40 12.01
CA LEU A 25 2.03 13.35 10.99
C LEU A 25 3.11 13.72 9.95
N ASN A 26 4.38 13.77 10.37
CA ASN A 26 5.53 14.01 9.48
C ASN A 26 5.70 12.92 8.40
N ASN A 27 5.29 11.68 8.67
CA ASN A 27 5.38 10.58 7.71
C ASN A 27 4.20 10.57 6.74
N ILE A 28 3.10 11.23 7.11
CA ILE A 28 1.87 11.36 6.32
C ILE A 28 1.96 12.55 5.34
N ALA A 29 2.73 13.59 5.68
CA ALA A 29 2.88 14.85 4.93
C ALA A 29 3.44 14.75 3.49
N GLY A 30 3.82 13.56 3.02
CA GLY A 30 4.26 13.33 1.64
C GLY A 30 3.54 12.18 0.94
N LEU A 31 2.38 11.78 1.46
CA LEU A 31 1.48 10.83 0.81
C LEU A 31 0.61 11.54 -0.23
N SER A 32 0.10 10.78 -1.18
CA SER A 32 -0.89 11.31 -2.11
C SER A 32 -2.16 11.71 -1.35
N PRO A 33 -2.90 12.74 -1.82
CA PRO A 33 -4.16 13.16 -1.20
C PRO A 33 -5.19 12.03 -1.08
N GLU A 34 -5.16 11.06 -2.00
CA GLU A 34 -6.05 9.89 -1.98
C GLU A 34 -5.75 8.92 -0.82
N LEU A 35 -4.50 8.82 -0.40
CA LEU A 35 -4.07 7.91 0.67
C LEU A 35 -3.98 8.58 2.03
N LEU A 36 -4.02 9.92 2.07
CA LEU A 36 -3.93 10.70 3.29
C LEU A 36 -5.06 10.40 4.30
N PRO A 37 -6.35 10.28 3.89
CA PRO A 37 -7.42 9.86 4.79
C PRO A 37 -7.19 8.45 5.35
N ARG A 38 -6.77 7.51 4.50
CA ARG A 38 -6.47 6.12 4.91
C ARG A 38 -5.34 6.08 5.93
N ALA A 39 -4.25 6.79 5.66
CA ALA A 39 -3.10 6.89 6.56
C ALA A 39 -3.47 7.52 7.91
N THR A 40 -4.33 8.54 7.90
CA THR A 40 -4.79 9.22 9.12
C THR A 40 -5.69 8.30 9.95
N MET A 41 -6.65 7.61 9.31
CA MET A 41 -7.49 6.64 10.00
C MET A 41 -6.67 5.47 10.54
N PHE A 42 -5.72 4.95 9.75
CA PHE A 42 -4.84 3.88 10.21
C PHE A 42 -3.98 4.33 11.39
N ALA A 43 -3.46 5.56 11.40
CA ALA A 43 -2.70 6.08 12.53
C ALA A 43 -3.55 6.16 13.82
N GLN A 44 -4.79 6.67 13.73
CA GLN A 44 -5.70 6.73 14.88
C GLN A 44 -6.10 5.34 15.38
N TYR A 45 -6.51 4.47 14.45
CA TYR A 45 -6.90 3.10 14.76
C TYR A 45 -5.75 2.30 15.35
N SER A 46 -4.56 2.35 14.74
CA SER A 46 -3.41 1.58 15.19
C SER A 46 -2.92 2.03 16.55
N ASP A 47 -3.00 3.31 16.90
CA ASP A 47 -2.66 3.80 18.23
C ASP A 47 -3.65 3.29 19.30
N GLN A 48 -4.94 3.33 19.01
CA GLN A 48 -5.98 2.82 19.92
C GLN A 48 -5.89 1.29 20.09
N ALA A 49 -5.83 0.55 18.97
CA ALA A 49 -5.78 -0.90 18.97
C ALA A 49 -4.50 -1.44 19.62
N SER A 50 -3.34 -0.83 19.33
CA SER A 50 -2.08 -1.22 19.97
C SER A 50 -2.07 -0.95 21.47
N SER A 51 -2.65 0.17 21.91
CA SER A 51 -2.74 0.50 23.35
C SER A 51 -3.67 -0.45 24.10
N MET A 52 -4.82 -0.83 23.51
CA MET A 52 -5.72 -1.82 24.09
C MET A 52 -5.09 -3.21 24.18
N SER A 53 -4.44 -3.66 23.10
CA SER A 53 -3.73 -4.94 23.08
C SER A 53 -2.59 -4.98 24.09
N ALA A 54 -1.82 -3.89 24.19
CA ALA A 54 -0.76 -3.76 25.18
C ALA A 54 -1.28 -3.81 26.62
N MET A 55 -2.42 -3.17 26.90
CA MET A 55 -3.05 -3.22 28.23
C MET A 55 -3.53 -4.63 28.57
N GLN A 56 -4.12 -5.35 27.61
CA GLN A 56 -4.56 -6.73 27.80
C GLN A 56 -3.38 -7.68 28.07
N ASN A 57 -2.31 -7.57 27.29
CA ASN A 57 -1.10 -8.37 27.46
C ASN A 57 -0.41 -8.07 28.80
N LEU A 58 -0.36 -6.81 29.20
CA LEU A 58 0.17 -6.41 30.49
C LEU A 58 -0.67 -6.98 31.65
N HIS A 59 -2.00 -6.93 31.54
CA HIS A 59 -2.90 -7.51 32.56
C HIS A 59 -2.70 -9.03 32.67
N MET A 60 -2.59 -9.73 31.54
CA MET A 60 -2.25 -11.15 31.48
C MET A 60 -0.90 -11.44 32.14
N MET A 61 0.13 -10.65 31.84
CA MET A 61 1.47 -10.81 32.40
C MET A 61 1.48 -10.60 33.92
N LYS A 62 0.68 -9.66 34.43
CA LYS A 62 0.46 -9.45 35.87
C LYS A 62 -0.21 -10.67 36.51
N MET A 63 -1.27 -11.18 35.90
CA MET A 63 -2.02 -12.35 36.39
C MET A 63 -1.17 -13.62 36.40
N MET A 64 -0.27 -13.78 35.44
CA MET A 64 0.66 -14.93 35.37
C MET A 64 1.86 -14.80 36.32
N GLY A 65 1.96 -13.73 37.12
CA GLY A 65 3.08 -13.51 38.05
C GLY A 65 4.44 -13.31 37.36
N ARG A 66 4.44 -12.98 36.06
CA ARG A 66 5.67 -12.77 35.27
C ARG A 66 6.22 -11.35 35.35
N VAL A 67 5.47 -10.42 35.96
CA VAL A 67 5.99 -9.09 36.29
C VAL A 67 6.76 -9.20 37.60
N PRO A 68 8.05 -8.82 37.65
CA PRO A 68 8.79 -8.79 38.90
C PRO A 68 8.07 -7.86 39.89
N MET A 69 7.45 -8.45 40.92
CA MET A 69 6.85 -7.71 42.01
C MET A 69 7.99 -7.11 42.81
N THR A 70 8.22 -5.82 42.60
CA THR A 70 9.26 -5.08 43.30
C THR A 70 8.62 -4.38 44.48
N GLY A 71 9.22 -4.45 45.67
CA GLY A 71 8.69 -3.81 46.89
C GLY A 71 8.65 -2.27 46.82
N ASN A 72 9.05 -1.68 45.70
CA ASN A 72 9.03 -0.25 45.45
C ASN A 72 7.99 0.07 44.36
N PRO A 73 6.88 0.75 44.71
CA PRO A 73 5.78 1.03 43.77
C PRO A 73 6.21 1.90 42.58
N MET A 74 7.20 2.77 42.74
CA MET A 74 7.76 3.58 41.65
C MET A 74 8.45 2.69 40.60
N MET A 75 9.18 1.69 41.06
CA MET A 75 9.94 0.77 40.21
C MET A 75 9.01 -0.23 39.49
N GLN A 76 7.95 -0.65 40.18
CA GLN A 76 6.89 -1.47 39.60
C GLN A 76 6.15 -0.73 38.47
N MET A 77 5.80 0.54 38.68
CA MET A 77 5.18 1.38 37.64
C MET A 77 6.12 1.55 36.42
N GLN A 78 7.42 1.72 36.65
CA GLN A 78 8.39 1.84 35.56
C GLN A 78 8.54 0.56 34.74
N LEU A 79 8.56 -0.61 35.41
CA LEU A 79 8.56 -1.91 34.75
C LEU A 79 7.30 -2.12 33.93
N GLU A 80 6.13 -1.83 34.50
CA GLU A 80 4.85 -1.91 33.79
C GLU A 80 4.81 -1.00 32.57
N TYR A 81 5.29 0.24 32.69
CA TYR A 81 5.33 1.19 31.57
C TYR A 81 6.28 0.70 30.46
N SER A 82 7.43 0.15 30.80
CA SER A 82 8.37 -0.42 29.83
C SER A 82 7.77 -1.61 29.08
N ALA A 83 7.11 -2.54 29.80
CA ALA A 83 6.44 -3.69 29.19
C ALA A 83 5.24 -3.28 28.34
N PHE A 84 4.45 -2.29 28.79
CA PHE A 84 3.38 -1.68 28.00
C PHE A 84 3.91 -1.16 26.66
N ASN A 85 5.01 -0.39 26.69
CA ASN A 85 5.59 0.17 25.47
C ASN A 85 6.09 -0.92 24.51
N GLN A 86 6.67 -2.01 25.05
CA GLN A 86 7.09 -3.15 24.23
C GLN A 86 5.89 -3.82 23.56
N PHE A 87 4.84 -4.16 24.32
CA PHE A 87 3.63 -4.78 23.77
C PHE A 87 2.93 -3.85 22.77
N LYS A 88 2.90 -2.54 23.04
CA LYS A 88 2.32 -1.56 22.13
C LYS A 88 3.09 -1.53 20.80
N GLN A 89 4.42 -1.53 20.84
CA GLN A 89 5.24 -1.58 19.63
C GLN A 89 5.04 -2.88 18.84
N GLU A 90 4.94 -4.01 19.53
CA GLU A 90 4.72 -5.32 18.89
C GLU A 90 3.35 -5.38 18.21
N ALA A 91 2.29 -4.95 18.90
CA ALA A 91 0.95 -4.86 18.34
C ALA A 91 0.90 -3.91 17.13
N LEU A 92 1.57 -2.75 17.24
CA LEU A 92 1.67 -1.79 16.13
C LEU A 92 2.40 -2.38 14.91
N LYS A 93 3.46 -3.17 15.13
CA LYS A 93 4.20 -3.85 14.06
C LYS A 93 3.31 -4.86 13.33
N ALA A 94 2.50 -5.64 14.06
CA ALA A 94 1.56 -6.57 13.47
C ALA A 94 0.49 -5.85 12.62
N LEU A 95 -0.08 -4.77 13.14
CA LEU A 95 -1.07 -3.95 12.42
C LEU A 95 -0.48 -3.32 11.15
N LYS A 96 0.77 -2.83 11.21
CA LYS A 96 1.48 -2.31 10.03
C LYS A 96 1.70 -3.39 8.98
N GLN A 97 2.06 -4.60 9.40
CA GLN A 97 2.26 -5.70 8.48
C GLN A 97 0.95 -6.07 7.78
N GLN A 98 -0.18 -6.06 8.49
CA GLN A 98 -1.50 -6.29 7.90
C GLN A 98 -1.85 -5.22 6.86
N GLU A 99 -1.62 -3.94 7.17
CA GLU A 99 -1.87 -2.84 6.23
C GLU A 99 -0.96 -2.92 4.98
N ILE A 100 0.33 -3.27 5.16
CA ILE A 100 1.26 -3.50 4.04
C ILE A 100 0.78 -4.64 3.15
N THR A 101 0.29 -5.75 3.73
CA THR A 101 -0.25 -6.86 2.95
C THR A 101 -1.45 -6.43 2.10
N GLN A 102 -2.37 -5.65 2.67
CA GLN A 102 -3.50 -5.10 1.91
C GLN A 102 -3.04 -4.17 0.79
N MET A 103 -2.02 -3.34 1.02
CA MET A 103 -1.43 -2.50 -0.03
C MET A 103 -0.84 -3.33 -1.16
N ASN A 104 -0.11 -4.39 -0.83
CA ASN A 104 0.47 -5.28 -1.84
C ASN A 104 -0.60 -6.01 -2.67
N GLU A 105 -1.76 -6.34 -2.07
CA GLU A 105 -2.89 -6.91 -2.80
C GLU A 105 -3.47 -5.92 -3.82
N VAL A 106 -3.72 -4.67 -3.39
CA VAL A 106 -4.19 -3.59 -4.27
C VAL A 106 -3.17 -3.32 -5.39
N GLU A 107 -1.87 -3.33 -5.09
CA GLU A 107 -0.82 -3.17 -6.11
C GLU A 107 -0.87 -4.28 -7.17
N LYS A 108 -1.09 -5.54 -6.76
CA LYS A 108 -1.23 -6.67 -7.70
C LYS A 108 -2.45 -6.50 -8.60
N GLU A 109 -3.58 -6.08 -8.06
CA GLU A 109 -4.79 -5.82 -8.84
C GLU A 109 -4.56 -4.73 -9.89
N ILE A 110 -3.96 -3.60 -9.50
CA ILE A 110 -3.65 -2.51 -10.42
C ILE A 110 -2.68 -2.99 -11.52
N GLN A 111 -1.69 -3.83 -11.18
CA GLN A 111 -0.76 -4.38 -12.16
C GLN A 111 -1.45 -5.31 -13.17
N LEU A 112 -2.38 -6.16 -12.72
CA LEU A 112 -3.16 -7.03 -13.61
C LEU A 112 -4.02 -6.22 -14.57
N GLU A 113 -4.65 -5.15 -14.09
CA GLU A 113 -5.44 -4.26 -14.94
C GLU A 113 -4.58 -3.51 -15.97
N LEU A 114 -3.39 -3.04 -15.56
CA LEU A 114 -2.44 -2.41 -16.48
C LEU A 114 -2.03 -3.37 -17.60
N ASN A 115 -1.66 -4.60 -17.25
CA ASN A 115 -1.31 -5.62 -18.24
C ASN A 115 -2.47 -5.92 -19.20
N SER A 116 -3.72 -5.97 -18.69
CA SER A 116 -4.91 -6.17 -19.54
C SER A 116 -5.12 -5.01 -20.51
N LEU A 117 -4.94 -3.77 -20.05
CA LEU A 117 -5.06 -2.57 -20.89
C LEU A 117 -3.98 -2.52 -21.96
N GLU A 118 -2.73 -2.84 -21.62
CA GLU A 118 -1.61 -2.90 -22.59
C GLU A 118 -1.86 -3.95 -23.68
N GLN A 119 -2.40 -5.11 -23.33
CA GLN A 119 -2.78 -6.13 -24.32
C GLN A 119 -3.87 -5.62 -25.27
N LYS A 120 -4.92 -4.99 -24.72
CA LYS A 120 -6.00 -4.40 -25.52
C LYS A 120 -5.48 -3.30 -26.44
N LEU A 121 -4.58 -2.45 -25.95
CA LEU A 121 -3.93 -1.41 -26.74
C LEU A 121 -3.17 -2.01 -27.93
N LYS A 122 -2.33 -3.03 -27.67
CA LYS A 122 -1.55 -3.71 -28.71
C LYS A 122 -2.43 -4.35 -29.79
N ILE A 123 -3.57 -4.93 -29.41
CA ILE A 123 -4.54 -5.47 -30.38
C ILE A 123 -5.12 -4.33 -31.23
N LYS A 124 -5.49 -3.20 -30.62
CA LYS A 124 -6.03 -2.04 -31.33
C LYS A 124 -5.00 -1.39 -32.26
N GLU A 125 -3.74 -1.31 -31.85
CA GLU A 125 -2.65 -0.83 -32.68
C GLU A 125 -2.44 -1.72 -33.91
N LYS A 126 -2.42 -3.04 -33.74
CA LYS A 126 -2.37 -3.99 -34.86
C LYS A 126 -3.57 -3.86 -35.80
N GLN A 127 -4.77 -3.66 -35.25
CA GLN A 127 -5.98 -3.42 -36.05
C GLN A 127 -5.83 -2.13 -36.88
N LEU A 128 -5.37 -1.04 -36.26
CA LEU A 128 -5.12 0.22 -36.94
C LEU A 128 -4.09 0.09 -38.07
N GLU A 129 -2.98 -0.59 -37.80
CA GLU A 129 -1.92 -0.83 -38.78
C GLU A 129 -2.43 -1.67 -39.97
N SER A 130 -3.22 -2.71 -39.69
CA SER A 130 -3.88 -3.50 -40.73
C SER A 130 -4.86 -2.67 -41.56
N TYR A 131 -5.64 -1.78 -40.93
CA TYR A 131 -6.56 -0.90 -41.66
C TYR A 131 -5.81 0.13 -42.53
N LYS A 132 -4.71 0.69 -42.04
CA LYS A 132 -3.84 1.57 -42.84
C LYS A 132 -3.27 0.82 -44.05
N GLY A 133 -2.71 -0.37 -43.86
CA GLY A 133 -2.18 -1.16 -44.96
C GLY A 133 -3.24 -1.59 -45.98
N LEU A 134 -4.49 -1.81 -45.56
CA LEU A 134 -5.61 -2.05 -46.48
C LEU A 134 -6.01 -0.78 -47.25
N ALA A 135 -6.07 0.36 -46.57
CA ALA A 135 -6.36 1.64 -47.20
C ALA A 135 -5.29 1.98 -48.26
N ASP A 136 -4.01 1.87 -47.91
CA ASP A 136 -2.88 2.12 -48.81
C ASP A 136 -2.96 1.26 -50.07
N LYS A 137 -3.21 -0.06 -49.91
CA LYS A 137 -3.40 -1.00 -51.04
C LYS A 137 -4.61 -0.65 -51.90
N GLN A 138 -5.71 -0.19 -51.31
CA GLN A 138 -6.89 0.24 -52.08
C GLN A 138 -6.57 1.50 -52.89
N THR A 139 -5.84 2.47 -52.33
CA THR A 139 -5.37 3.63 -53.08
C THR A 139 -4.43 3.25 -54.22
N GLU A 140 -3.51 2.31 -54.02
CA GLU A 140 -2.63 1.81 -55.10
C GLU A 140 -3.43 1.14 -56.23
N GLN A 141 -4.46 0.36 -55.90
CA GLN A 141 -5.33 -0.28 -56.89
C GLN A 141 -6.26 0.69 -57.61
N MET A 142 -6.68 1.77 -56.96
CA MET A 142 -7.53 2.81 -57.54
C MET A 142 -6.74 3.89 -58.29
N ALA A 143 -5.42 3.93 -58.15
CA ALA A 143 -4.57 4.86 -58.88
C ALA A 143 -4.69 4.57 -60.39
N PRO A 144 -5.11 5.55 -61.21
CA PRO A 144 -5.28 5.34 -62.64
C PRO A 144 -3.93 4.99 -63.28
N THR A 145 -3.82 3.79 -63.84
CA THR A 145 -2.68 3.41 -64.68
C THR A 145 -2.83 4.13 -66.02
N PHE A 146 -2.16 5.27 -66.16
CA PHE A 146 -2.05 5.96 -67.44
C PHE A 146 -1.13 5.17 -68.39
N GLY A 147 -1.67 4.08 -68.95
CA GLY A 147 -1.28 3.54 -70.25
C GLY A 147 0.20 3.23 -70.53
N LEU A 148 0.94 2.61 -69.60
CA LEU A 148 2.22 1.97 -69.93
C LEU A 148 2.15 0.49 -69.53
N ARG A 149 1.76 -0.34 -70.50
CA ARG A 149 2.02 -1.79 -70.54
C ARG A 149 3.14 -2.05 -71.53
#